data_AF-A0A0Q9LX86-F1
#
_entry.id   AF-A0A0Q9LX86-F1
#
_cell.length_a   1.000
_cell.length_b   1.000
_cell.length_c   1.000
_cell.angle_alpha   90.00
_cell.angle_beta   90.00
_cell.angle_gamma   90.00
#
_symmetry.space_group_name_H-M   'P 1'
#
loop_
_entity.id
_entity.type
_entity.pdbx_description
1 polymer ?
#
loop_
_entity_poly.entity_id
_entity_poly.type
_entity_poly.pdbx_seq_one_letter_code
_entity_poly.pdbx_strand_id
1 'polypeptide(L)'
;MDENEFIRLAMLGDTAALSQLLQKHYAFVYKYLVKITLNPSQAEDLTQETMVRCIEKIKLYNGTSKFSSWLITIATRLMIDQGRRRLWERKWQKKEQQQSLRQLQWQTAHHTDDAWPEVLVALADMPRESRIPLILKHYYGYTYEEIGGMLAIAEGTVKSRVHHALKQLRKELK
;
A
#
# COMPACT_ATOMS: atom_id res chain seq x y z
N MET A 1 10.02 -25.71 -1.68
CA MET A 1 10.74 -24.84 -2.63
C MET A 1 10.95 -23.49 -1.99
N ASP A 2 12.14 -22.92 -2.15
CA ASP A 2 12.45 -21.55 -1.71
C ASP A 2 11.70 -20.52 -2.58
N GLU A 3 11.43 -19.33 -2.03
CA GLU A 3 10.75 -18.23 -2.74
C GLU A 3 11.52 -17.83 -4.00
N ASN A 4 12.86 -17.81 -3.94
CA ASN A 4 13.72 -17.49 -5.07
C ASN A 4 13.56 -18.49 -6.22
N GLU A 5 13.32 -19.76 -5.92
CA GLU A 5 13.14 -20.80 -6.94
C GLU A 5 11.79 -20.63 -7.66
N PHE A 6 10.73 -20.32 -6.92
CA PHE A 6 9.44 -19.99 -7.52
C PHE A 6 9.52 -18.75 -8.42
N ILE A 7 10.25 -17.71 -7.98
CA ILE A 7 10.47 -16.51 -8.78
C ILE A 7 11.21 -16.87 -10.09
N ARG A 8 12.28 -17.66 -10.00
CA ARG A 8 13.06 -18.08 -11.17
C ARG A 8 12.20 -18.84 -12.19
N LEU A 9 11.42 -19.83 -11.73
CA LEU A 9 10.52 -20.60 -12.59
C LEU A 9 9.42 -19.72 -13.20
N ALA A 10 8.83 -18.82 -12.42
CA ALA A 10 7.84 -17.86 -12.90
C ALA A 10 8.42 -16.94 -13.99
N MET A 11 9.67 -16.47 -13.85
CA MET A 11 10.35 -15.67 -14.88
C MET A 11 10.59 -16.45 -16.18
N LEU A 12 10.79 -17.77 -16.09
CA LEU A 12 10.93 -18.67 -17.23
C LEU A 12 9.58 -19.04 -17.88
N GLY A 13 8.45 -18.62 -17.31
CA GLY A 13 7.11 -18.84 -17.85
C GLY A 13 6.34 -19.98 -17.21
N ASP A 14 6.81 -20.55 -16.09
CA ASP A 14 6.04 -21.52 -15.31
C ASP A 14 4.84 -20.84 -14.65
N THR A 15 3.65 -21.14 -15.17
CA THR A 15 2.39 -20.55 -14.71
C THR A 15 1.96 -21.07 -13.34
N ALA A 16 2.34 -22.30 -12.98
CA ALA A 16 2.04 -22.88 -11.67
C ALA A 16 2.91 -22.24 -10.59
N ALA A 17 4.18 -22.02 -10.87
CA ALA A 17 5.09 -21.30 -9.98
C ALA A 17 4.63 -19.85 -9.77
N LEU A 18 4.25 -19.16 -10.86
CA LEU A 18 3.72 -17.80 -10.79
C LEU A 18 2.42 -17.72 -9.97
N SER A 19 1.48 -18.64 -10.21
CA SER A 19 0.21 -18.70 -9.47
C SER A 19 0.44 -18.86 -7.96
N GLN A 20 1.32 -19.77 -7.55
CA GLN A 20 1.67 -19.97 -6.14
C GLN A 20 2.30 -18.72 -5.52
N LEU A 21 3.20 -18.05 -6.26
CA LEU A 21 3.83 -16.81 -5.81
C LEU A 21 2.78 -15.70 -5.60
N LEU A 22 1.87 -15.51 -6.57
CA LEU A 22 0.80 -14.51 -6.45
C LEU A 22 -0.15 -14.81 -5.30
N GLN A 23 -0.59 -16.06 -5.14
CA GLN A 23 -1.46 -16.48 -4.02
C GLN A 23 -0.81 -16.19 -2.67
N LYS A 24 0.49 -16.51 -2.52
CA LYS A 24 1.25 -16.27 -1.28
C LYS A 24 1.31 -14.78 -0.91
N HIS A 25 1.46 -13.90 -1.90
CA HIS A 25 1.62 -12.46 -1.66
C HIS A 25 0.31 -11.66 -1.72
N TYR A 26 -0.80 -12.24 -2.18
CA TYR A 26 -2.07 -11.54 -2.34
C TYR A 26 -2.54 -10.88 -1.05
N ALA A 27 -2.64 -11.66 0.03
CA ALA A 27 -3.12 -11.15 1.31
C ALA A 27 -2.21 -10.04 1.89
N PHE A 28 -0.90 -10.14 1.64
CA PHE A 28 0.07 -9.13 2.08
C PHE A 28 -0.14 -7.79 1.35
N VAL A 29 -0.24 -7.84 0.01
CA VAL A 29 -0.48 -6.65 -0.83
C VAL A 29 -1.84 -6.04 -0.51
N TYR A 30 -2.88 -6.85 -0.37
CA TYR A 30 -4.21 -6.37 0.02
C TYR A 30 -4.20 -5.66 1.38
N LYS A 31 -3.63 -6.29 2.42
CA LYS A 31 -3.53 -5.69 3.76
C LYS A 31 -2.72 -4.39 3.77
N TYR A 32 -1.74 -4.25 2.87
CA TYR A 32 -1.03 -3.00 2.66
C TYR A 32 -1.92 -1.94 2.03
N LEU A 33 -2.58 -2.28 0.92
CA LEU A 33 -3.45 -1.38 0.20
C LEU A 33 -4.61 -0.86 1.06
N VAL A 34 -5.23 -1.72 1.87
CA VAL A 34 -6.28 -1.32 2.83
C VAL A 34 -5.80 -0.21 3.78
N LYS A 35 -4.57 -0.28 4.27
CA LYS A 35 -4.02 0.73 5.20
C LYS A 35 -3.76 2.07 4.54
N ILE A 36 -3.31 2.08 3.30
CA ILE A 36 -2.97 3.33 2.61
C ILE A 36 -4.19 3.97 1.93
N THR A 37 -5.15 3.16 1.44
CA THR A 37 -6.39 3.65 0.81
C THR A 37 -7.45 4.00 1.84
N LEU A 38 -7.51 3.25 2.95
CA LEU A 38 -8.60 3.26 3.93
C LEU A 38 -9.96 2.95 3.28
N ASN A 39 -9.92 2.19 2.18
CA ASN A 39 -11.09 1.76 1.43
C ASN A 39 -10.86 0.31 0.98
N PRO A 40 -11.56 -0.68 1.57
CA PRO A 40 -11.41 -2.09 1.24
C PRO A 40 -11.67 -2.43 -0.24
N SER A 41 -12.70 -1.83 -0.84
CA SER A 41 -13.05 -2.07 -2.25
C SER A 41 -11.96 -1.53 -3.18
N GLN A 42 -11.51 -0.30 -2.95
CA GLN A 42 -10.39 0.26 -3.72
C GLN A 42 -9.10 -0.55 -3.52
N ALA A 43 -8.86 -1.06 -2.31
CA ALA A 43 -7.71 -1.90 -2.03
C ALA A 43 -7.76 -3.23 -2.77
N GLU A 44 -8.95 -3.82 -2.92
CA GLU A 44 -9.15 -5.05 -3.69
C GLU A 44 -8.84 -4.83 -5.17
N ASP A 45 -9.43 -3.80 -5.79
CA ASP A 45 -9.18 -3.43 -7.18
C ASP A 45 -7.68 -3.20 -7.45
N LEU A 46 -7.03 -2.41 -6.58
CA LEU A 46 -5.60 -2.15 -6.69
C LEU A 46 -4.75 -3.40 -6.47
N THR A 47 -5.21 -4.34 -5.63
CA THR A 47 -4.50 -5.61 -5.42
C THR A 47 -4.54 -6.43 -6.69
N GLN A 48 -5.72 -6.58 -7.29
CA GLN A 48 -5.88 -7.31 -8.54
C GLN A 48 -5.05 -6.68 -9.67
N GLU A 49 -5.11 -5.35 -9.83
CA GLU A 49 -4.29 -4.65 -10.82
C GLU A 49 -2.79 -4.85 -10.52
N THR A 50 -2.37 -4.84 -9.25
CA THR A 50 -0.98 -5.15 -8.87
C THR A 50 -0.57 -6.55 -9.29
N MET A 51 -1.43 -7.55 -9.12
CA MET A 51 -1.15 -8.94 -9.55
C MET A 51 -1.02 -9.02 -11.06
N VAL A 52 -1.89 -8.35 -11.82
CA VAL A 52 -1.80 -8.28 -13.29
C VAL A 52 -0.48 -7.63 -13.71
N ARG A 53 -0.12 -6.48 -13.14
CA ARG A 53 1.17 -5.82 -13.43
C ARG A 53 2.37 -6.68 -13.02
N CYS A 54 2.23 -7.48 -11.96
CA CYS A 54 3.26 -8.44 -11.57
C CYS A 54 3.45 -9.49 -12.66
N ILE A 55 2.37 -10.08 -13.18
CA ILE A 55 2.43 -11.06 -14.28
C ILE A 55 3.14 -10.46 -15.50
N GLU A 56 2.76 -9.25 -15.90
CA GLU A 56 3.36 -8.55 -17.05
C GLU A 56 4.85 -8.24 -16.86
N LYS A 57 5.26 -7.93 -15.62
CA LYS A 57 6.59 -7.37 -15.33
C LYS A 57 7.51 -8.30 -14.55
N ILE A 58 7.11 -9.55 -14.27
CA ILE A 58 7.88 -10.48 -13.43
C ILE A 58 9.32 -10.65 -13.93
N LYS A 59 9.52 -10.62 -15.25
CA LYS A 59 10.85 -10.71 -15.90
C LYS A 59 11.77 -9.52 -15.61
N LEU A 60 11.23 -8.40 -15.12
CA LEU A 60 11.98 -7.20 -14.75
C LEU A 60 12.42 -7.22 -13.27
N TYR A 61 11.96 -8.19 -12.48
CA TYR A 61 12.44 -8.36 -11.12
C TYR A 61 13.92 -8.80 -11.15
N ASN A 62 14.76 -8.06 -10.45
CA ASN A 62 16.22 -8.19 -10.50
C ASN A 62 16.83 -8.68 -9.16
N GLY A 63 15.99 -9.02 -8.17
CA GLY A 63 16.46 -9.54 -6.88
C GLY A 63 17.14 -8.53 -5.96
N THR A 64 17.16 -7.23 -6.28
CA THR A 64 17.82 -6.22 -5.41
C THR A 64 17.05 -5.90 -4.14
N SER A 65 15.77 -6.26 -4.09
CA SER A 65 14.90 -6.12 -2.93
C SER A 65 14.09 -7.40 -2.76
N LYS A 66 13.46 -7.60 -1.60
CA LYS A 66 12.51 -8.71 -1.42
C LYS A 66 11.38 -8.59 -2.46
N PHE A 67 10.88 -9.72 -2.93
CA PHE A 67 9.78 -9.74 -3.89
C PHE A 67 8.52 -9.00 -3.37
N SER A 68 8.22 -9.13 -2.08
CA SER A 68 7.15 -8.39 -1.42
C SER A 68 7.34 -6.86 -1.46
N SER A 69 8.58 -6.38 -1.37
CA SER A 69 8.92 -4.96 -1.49
C SER A 69 8.79 -4.45 -2.92
N TRP A 70 9.15 -5.30 -3.90
CA TRP A 70 8.90 -5.02 -5.32
C TRP A 70 7.40 -4.92 -5.63
N LEU A 71 6.57 -5.82 -5.09
CA LEU A 71 5.11 -5.74 -5.19
C LEU A 71 4.54 -4.49 -4.52
N ILE A 72 5.01 -4.12 -3.33
CA ILE A 72 4.62 -2.87 -2.66
C ILE A 72 4.96 -1.66 -3.55
N THR A 73 6.10 -1.67 -4.24
CA THR A 73 6.49 -0.61 -5.17
C THR A 73 5.46 -0.46 -6.30
N ILE A 74 5.07 -1.58 -6.93
CA ILE A 74 4.06 -1.60 -7.99
C ILE A 74 2.72 -1.06 -7.45
N ALA A 75 2.23 -1.63 -6.34
CA ALA A 75 0.95 -1.27 -5.73
C ALA A 75 0.87 0.21 -5.37
N THR A 76 1.96 0.76 -4.81
CA THR A 76 2.00 2.15 -4.38
C THR A 76 1.98 3.11 -5.56
N ARG A 77 2.71 2.79 -6.63
CA ARG A 77 2.72 3.60 -7.87
C ARG A 77 1.36 3.59 -8.54
N LEU A 78 0.70 2.43 -8.64
CA LEU A 78 -0.67 2.32 -9.14
C LEU A 78 -1.64 3.20 -8.35
N MET A 79 -1.55 3.19 -7.02
CA MET A 79 -2.42 4.01 -6.18
C MET A 79 -2.22 5.51 -6.40
N ILE A 80 -0.96 5.95 -6.51
CA ILE A 80 -0.61 7.36 -6.79
C ILE A 80 -1.14 7.77 -8.17
N ASP A 81 -0.96 6.93 -9.19
CA ASP A 81 -1.42 7.21 -10.55
C ASP A 81 -2.94 7.28 -10.65
N GLN A 82 -3.67 6.35 -10.02
CA GLN A 82 -5.14 6.41 -9.93
C GLN A 82 -5.61 7.67 -9.18
N GLY A 83 -4.91 8.06 -8.11
CA GLY A 83 -5.21 9.29 -7.36
C GLY A 83 -5.11 10.55 -8.22
N ARG A 84 -4.11 10.64 -9.12
CA ARG A 84 -3.95 11.77 -10.04
C ARG A 84 -5.11 11.91 -11.02
N ARG A 85 -5.60 10.79 -11.58
CA ARG A 85 -6.76 10.78 -12.48
C ARG A 85 -8.05 11.18 -11.76
N ARG A 86 -8.21 10.70 -10.53
CA ARG A 86 -9.37 10.95 -9.66
C ARG A 86 -9.41 12.37 -9.09
N LEU A 87 -8.30 13.10 -8.99
CA LEU A 87 -8.30 14.51 -8.55
C LEU A 87 -9.12 15.45 -9.46
N TRP A 88 -9.59 15.00 -10.61
CA TRP A 88 -10.54 15.72 -11.46
C TRP A 88 -12.02 15.52 -11.04
N GLU A 89 -12.34 14.52 -10.22
CA GLU A 89 -13.70 14.10 -9.82
C GLU A 89 -14.02 14.34 -8.32
N ARG A 90 -13.49 15.44 -7.75
CA ARG A 90 -13.37 15.63 -6.29
C ARG A 90 -14.68 15.64 -5.48
N LYS A 91 -15.83 15.98 -6.06
CA LYS A 91 -17.08 16.15 -5.30
C LYS A 91 -17.70 14.82 -4.82
N TRP A 92 -17.55 13.74 -5.59
CA TRP A 92 -18.13 12.43 -5.25
C TRP A 92 -17.27 11.60 -4.29
N GLN A 93 -15.96 11.86 -4.27
CA GLN A 93 -14.98 11.08 -3.50
C GLN A 93 -15.09 11.22 -2.00
N LYS A 94 -15.45 12.40 -1.47
CA LYS A 94 -15.48 12.61 -0.02
C LYS A 94 -16.57 11.78 0.65
N LYS A 95 -17.73 11.63 0.00
CA LYS A 95 -18.86 10.84 0.51
C LYS A 95 -18.55 9.33 0.44
N GLU A 96 -18.00 8.88 -0.68
CA GLU A 96 -17.57 7.50 -0.88
C GLU A 96 -16.50 7.11 0.16
N GLN A 97 -15.48 7.94 0.35
CA GLN A 97 -14.42 7.67 1.31
C GLN A 97 -14.92 7.62 2.76
N GLN A 98 -15.88 8.47 3.13
CA GLN A 98 -16.49 8.42 4.46
C GLN A 98 -17.29 7.13 4.68
N GLN A 99 -18.01 6.66 3.66
CA GLN A 99 -18.75 5.40 3.73
C GLN A 99 -17.80 4.20 3.86
N SER A 100 -16.74 4.16 3.05
CA SER A 100 -15.73 3.09 3.13
C SER A 100 -15.00 3.09 4.47
N LEU A 101 -14.69 4.27 5.03
CA LEU A 101 -14.05 4.37 6.34
C LEU A 101 -14.96 3.80 7.45
N ARG A 102 -16.26 4.13 7.42
CA ARG A 102 -17.24 3.55 8.38
C ARG A 102 -17.34 2.03 8.26
N GLN A 103 -17.36 1.51 7.04
CA GLN A 103 -17.36 0.07 6.81
C GLN A 103 -16.10 -0.58 7.38
N LEU A 104 -14.93 0.02 7.13
CA LEU A 104 -13.66 -0.46 7.65
C LEU A 104 -13.63 -0.44 9.19
N GLN A 105 -14.09 0.65 9.80
CA GLN A 105 -14.22 0.77 11.26
C GLN A 105 -15.12 -0.31 11.83
N TRP A 106 -16.29 -0.54 11.23
CA TRP A 106 -17.21 -1.59 11.66
C TRP A 106 -16.56 -2.97 11.57
N GLN A 107 -15.87 -3.28 10.47
CA GLN A 107 -15.13 -4.54 10.32
C GLN A 107 -14.05 -4.69 11.39
N THR A 108 -13.28 -3.65 11.68
CA THR A 108 -12.20 -3.72 12.68
C THR A 108 -12.69 -3.73 14.12
N ALA A 109 -13.83 -3.08 14.42
CA ALA A 109 -14.39 -3.00 15.77
C ALA A 109 -14.87 -4.36 16.30
N HIS A 110 -15.15 -5.33 15.41
CA HIS A 110 -15.57 -6.68 15.81
C HIS A 110 -14.40 -7.66 15.97
N HIS A 111 -13.16 -7.23 15.70
CA HIS A 111 -11.99 -8.11 15.64
C HIS A 111 -10.84 -7.73 16.59
N THR A 112 -10.84 -6.55 17.22
CA THR A 112 -9.74 -6.10 18.11
C THR A 112 -10.23 -5.16 19.21
N ASP A 113 -9.80 -5.38 20.46
CA ASP A 113 -10.03 -4.54 21.66
C ASP A 113 -9.22 -3.21 21.68
N ASP A 114 -8.69 -2.74 20.54
CA ASP A 114 -7.64 -1.71 20.48
C ASP A 114 -8.03 -0.40 19.78
N ALA A 115 -7.29 0.67 20.11
CA ALA A 115 -7.32 2.07 19.60
C ALA A 115 -7.20 2.25 18.07
N TRP A 116 -7.30 1.17 17.29
CA TRP A 116 -7.25 1.17 15.84
C TRP A 116 -8.31 2.05 15.17
N PRO A 117 -9.56 2.16 15.66
CA PRO A 117 -10.57 3.03 15.06
C PRO A 117 -10.17 4.52 15.07
N GLU A 118 -9.54 5.01 16.13
CA GLU A 118 -9.11 6.41 16.25
C GLU A 118 -7.92 6.71 15.32
N VAL A 119 -6.94 5.79 15.28
CA VAL A 119 -5.80 5.88 14.36
C VAL A 119 -6.28 5.87 12.90
N LEU A 120 -7.28 5.07 12.55
CA LEU A 120 -7.83 5.04 11.19
C LEU A 120 -8.49 6.37 10.80
N VAL A 121 -9.19 7.05 11.72
CA VAL A 121 -9.76 8.39 11.47
C VAL A 121 -8.66 9.42 11.25
N ALA A 122 -7.67 9.45 12.14
CA ALA A 122 -6.54 10.37 12.05
C ALA A 122 -5.76 10.18 10.74
N LEU A 123 -5.54 8.91 10.34
CA LEU A 123 -4.94 8.60 9.05
C LEU A 123 -5.84 9.06 7.89
N ALA A 124 -7.17 8.96 7.99
CA ALA A 124 -8.11 9.35 6.92
C ALA A 124 -8.06 10.84 6.60
N ASP A 125 -7.89 11.69 7.59
CA ASP A 125 -7.78 13.14 7.43
C ASP A 125 -6.38 13.59 6.97
N MET A 126 -5.41 12.69 6.98
CA MET A 126 -4.07 12.95 6.46
C MET A 126 -3.98 12.84 4.94
N PRO A 127 -3.32 13.80 4.25
CA PRO A 127 -3.01 13.68 2.82
C PRO A 127 -2.23 12.39 2.50
N ARG A 128 -2.51 11.77 1.35
CA ARG A 128 -1.90 10.50 0.94
C ARG A 128 -0.37 10.61 0.86
N GLU A 129 0.13 11.77 0.44
CA GLU A 129 1.55 12.10 0.33
C GLU A 129 2.29 12.00 1.66
N SER A 130 1.59 12.21 2.78
CA SER A 130 2.12 12.10 4.14
C SER A 130 1.82 10.73 4.76
N ARG A 131 0.63 10.19 4.48
CA ARG A 131 0.16 8.90 5.00
C ARG A 131 0.98 7.72 4.50
N ILE A 132 1.26 7.64 3.20
CA ILE A 132 1.96 6.49 2.61
C ILE A 132 3.39 6.38 3.17
N PRO A 133 4.25 7.43 3.15
CA PRO A 133 5.58 7.34 3.74
C PRO A 133 5.57 6.96 5.23
N LEU A 134 4.60 7.48 5.99
CA LEU A 134 4.46 7.16 7.40
C LEU A 134 4.21 5.67 7.62
N ILE A 135 3.25 5.09 6.90
CA ILE A 135 2.90 3.66 6.99
C ILE A 135 4.10 2.81 6.55
N LEU A 136 4.72 3.14 5.41
CA LEU A 136 5.90 2.41 4.94
C LEU A 136 7.05 2.44 5.96
N LYS A 137 7.27 3.59 6.62
CA LYS A 137 8.33 3.75 7.60
C LYS A 137 8.05 3.03 8.92
N HIS A 138 6.90 3.31 9.53
CA HIS A 138 6.62 2.92 10.91
C HIS A 138 5.88 1.60 11.05
N TYR A 139 5.10 1.19 10.04
CA TYR A 139 4.40 -0.09 10.04
C TYR A 139 5.19 -1.18 9.31
N TYR A 140 5.77 -0.85 8.15
CA TYR A 140 6.52 -1.82 7.33
C TYR A 140 8.04 -1.79 7.53
N GLY A 141 8.57 -0.79 8.24
CA GLY A 141 9.97 -0.73 8.63
C GLY A 141 10.96 -0.32 7.53
N TYR A 142 10.48 0.19 6.39
CA TYR A 142 11.36 0.59 5.30
C TYR A 142 12.25 1.78 5.67
N THR A 143 13.45 1.83 5.10
CA THR A 143 14.35 2.97 5.20
C THR A 143 13.83 4.15 4.38
N TYR A 144 14.29 5.36 4.68
CA TYR A 144 13.88 6.54 3.91
C TYR A 144 14.34 6.44 2.45
N GLU A 145 15.48 5.82 2.19
CA GLU A 145 16.03 5.59 0.87
C GLU A 145 15.14 4.63 0.05
N GLU A 146 14.78 3.47 0.63
CA GLU A 146 13.87 2.52 -0.02
C GLU A 146 12.52 3.15 -0.34
N ILE A 147 11.95 3.91 0.60
CA ILE A 147 10.69 4.63 0.39
C ILE A 147 10.85 5.67 -0.74
N GLY A 148 11.98 6.36 -0.81
CA GLY A 148 12.30 7.29 -1.90
C GLY A 148 12.28 6.60 -3.26
N GLY A 149 12.92 5.43 -3.37
CA GLY A 149 12.90 4.60 -4.58
C GLY A 149 11.50 4.09 -4.94
N MET A 150 10.72 3.65 -3.94
CA MET A 150 9.35 3.18 -4.14
C MET A 150 8.45 4.29 -4.71
N LEU A 151 8.52 5.47 -4.10
CA LEU A 151 7.66 6.62 -4.40
C LEU A 151 8.20 7.52 -5.53
N ALA A 152 9.40 7.26 -6.03
CA ALA A 152 10.12 8.09 -7.00
C ALA A 152 10.28 9.55 -6.53
N ILE A 153 10.70 9.74 -5.28
CA ILE A 153 10.99 11.06 -4.68
C ILE A 153 12.31 11.01 -3.91
N ALA A 154 12.92 12.17 -3.69
CA ALA A 154 14.15 12.27 -2.91
C ALA A 154 13.95 11.81 -1.45
N GLU A 155 14.98 11.18 -0.86
CA GLU A 155 14.98 10.73 0.54
C GLU A 155 14.64 11.87 1.52
N GLY A 156 15.17 13.08 1.28
CA GLY A 156 14.85 14.28 2.07
C GLY A 156 13.36 14.63 2.04
N THR A 157 12.69 14.44 0.90
CA THR A 157 11.25 14.62 0.76
C THR A 157 10.48 13.58 1.57
N VAL A 158 10.95 12.33 1.61
CA VAL A 158 10.37 11.29 2.48
C VAL A 158 10.47 11.71 3.94
N LYS A 159 11.66 12.13 4.41
CA LYS A 159 11.89 12.57 5.80
C LYS A 159 10.94 13.68 6.20
N SER A 160 10.81 14.72 5.37
CA SER A 160 9.88 15.83 5.65
C SER A 160 8.42 15.37 5.73
N ARG A 161 7.95 14.54 4.78
CA ARG A 161 6.58 14.00 4.77
C ARG A 161 6.27 13.17 6.02
N VAL A 162 7.20 12.29 6.42
CA VAL A 162 7.06 11.50 7.65
C VAL A 162 7.01 12.39 8.89
N HIS A 163 7.87 13.41 8.97
CA HIS A 163 7.86 14.37 10.07
C HIS A 163 6.52 15.10 10.18
N HIS A 164 5.99 15.62 9.06
CA HIS A 164 4.70 16.28 9.02
C HIS A 164 3.55 15.35 9.40
N ALA A 165 3.57 14.11 8.90
CA ALA A 165 2.59 13.07 9.23
C ALA A 165 2.55 12.79 10.75
N LEU A 166 3.71 12.61 11.39
CA LEU A 166 3.81 12.40 12.84
C LEU A 166 3.31 13.61 13.64
N LYS A 167 3.60 14.83 13.18
CA LYS A 167 3.13 16.06 13.82
C LYS A 167 1.59 16.17 13.77
N GLN A 168 0.98 15.78 12.65
CA GLN A 168 -0.47 15.73 12.50
C GLN A 168 -1.09 14.67 13.41
N LEU A 169 -0.58 13.43 13.40
CA LEU A 169 -1.09 12.37 14.28
C LEU A 169 -1.03 12.74 15.76
N ARG A 170 0.07 13.35 16.22
CA ARG A 170 0.20 13.83 17.61
C ARG A 170 -0.80 14.91 17.99
N LYS A 171 -1.38 15.63 17.02
CA LYS A 171 -2.41 16.63 17.28
C LYS A 171 -3.80 16.00 17.38
N GLU A 172 -4.04 14.94 16.59
CA GLU A 172 -5.33 14.26 16.48
C GLU A 172 -5.54 13.18 17.54
N LEU A 173 -4.46 12.54 18.01
CA LEU A 173 -4.48 11.47 19.03
C LEU A 173 -4.12 11.99 20.44
N LYS A 174 -4.48 13.24 20.73
CA LYS A 174 -4.16 13.92 21.99
C LYS A 174 -5.34 13.95 22.95
#